data_AF-A0A0R1V9Y0-F1
#
_entry.id   AF-A0A0R1V9Y0-F1
#
_cell.length_a   1.000
_cell.length_b   1.000
_cell.length_c   1.000
_cell.angle_alpha   90.00
_cell.angle_beta   90.00
_cell.angle_gamma   90.00
#
_symmetry.space_group_name_H-M   'P 1'
#
loop_
_entity.id
_entity.type
_entity.pdbx_description
1 polymer ?
#
loop_
_entity_poly.entity_id
_entity_poly.type
_entity_poly.pdbx_seq_one_letter_code
_entity_poly.pdbx_strand_id
1 'polypeptide(L)'
;MDNYELIANIQSFALFTDANHRQILKKNILTQEQIEYRLKPMDFITFLNEIDLYNNSHQNTAKFMEALEKHYLNIGNRIVR
;
A
#
# COMPACT_ATOMS: atom_id res chain seq x y z
N MET A 1 -16.01 11.76 -0.73
CA MET A 1 -14.72 11.24 -1.25
C MET A 1 -14.05 10.60 -0.06
N ASP A 2 -13.72 9.32 -0.14
CA ASP A 2 -12.96 8.69 0.95
C ASP A 2 -11.63 9.42 1.10
N ASN A 3 -11.33 9.87 2.33
CA ASN A 3 -10.12 10.62 2.63
C ASN A 3 -8.95 9.64 2.69
N TYR A 4 -8.30 9.43 1.56
CA TYR A 4 -7.04 8.69 1.51
C TYR A 4 -5.89 9.54 2.08
N GLU A 5 -5.18 8.99 3.04
CA GLU A 5 -4.01 9.60 3.66
C GLU A 5 -2.74 8.91 3.16
N LEU A 6 -1.70 9.70 2.85
CA LEU A 6 -0.41 9.18 2.43
C LEU A 6 0.27 8.47 3.61
N ILE A 7 0.68 7.22 3.41
CA ILE A 7 1.34 6.41 4.45
C ILE A 7 2.79 6.06 4.11
N ALA A 8 3.16 6.02 2.83
CA ALA A 8 4.53 5.80 2.41
C ALA A 8 4.81 6.29 0.98
N ASN A 9 6.04 6.74 0.76
CA ASN A 9 6.62 6.91 -0.57
C ASN A 9 7.75 5.89 -0.74
N ILE A 10 7.57 4.95 -1.66
CA ILE A 10 8.45 3.80 -1.86
C ILE A 10 8.85 3.79 -3.34
N GLN A 11 10.11 4.13 -3.64
CA GLN A 11 10.58 4.32 -5.02
C GLN A 11 9.69 5.28 -5.82
N SER A 12 9.09 4.81 -6.92
CA SER A 12 8.17 5.54 -7.79
C SER A 12 6.69 5.35 -7.41
N PHE A 13 6.41 4.78 -6.24
CA PHE A 13 5.05 4.55 -5.77
C PHE A 13 4.74 5.35 -4.51
N ALA A 14 3.58 6.00 -4.51
CA ALA A 14 2.96 6.56 -3.32
C ALA A 14 1.84 5.63 -2.87
N LEU A 15 1.87 5.25 -1.60
CA LEU A 15 0.85 4.42 -0.96
C LEU A 15 -0.02 5.29 -0.07
N PHE A 16 -1.32 5.17 -0.26
CA PHE A 16 -2.32 5.85 0.55
C PHE A 16 -3.29 4.84 1.16
N THR A 17 -3.94 5.20 2.26
CA THR A 17 -5.00 4.39 2.83
C THR A 17 -6.18 5.24 3.30
N ASP A 18 -7.39 4.71 3.22
CA ASP A 18 -8.57 5.33 3.77
C ASP A 18 -8.87 4.93 5.22
N ALA A 19 -8.00 4.12 5.84
CA ALA A 19 -8.00 3.54 7.19
C ALA A 19 -9.30 2.81 7.62
N ASN A 20 -10.43 3.49 7.50
CA ASN A 20 -11.78 3.05 7.85
C ASN A 20 -12.26 1.87 6.99
N HIS A 21 -12.11 1.92 5.66
CA HIS A 21 -12.55 0.81 4.80
C HIS A 21 -11.44 -0.15 4.42
N ARG A 22 -10.25 0.01 5.05
CA ARG A 22 -9.07 -0.84 4.84
C ARG A 22 -8.67 -0.89 3.37
N GLN A 23 -8.90 0.20 2.66
CA GLN A 23 -8.48 0.32 1.28
C GLN A 23 -7.08 0.90 1.22
N ILE A 24 -6.34 0.43 0.22
CA ILE A 24 -4.99 0.90 -0.08
C ILE A 24 -5.00 1.35 -1.52
N LEU A 25 -4.59 2.59 -1.75
CA LEU A 25 -4.37 3.13 -3.07
C LEU A 25 -2.87 3.13 -3.34
N LYS A 26 -2.45 2.36 -4.34
CA LYS A 26 -1.10 2.41 -4.90
C LYS A 26 -1.13 3.33 -6.12
N LYS A 27 -0.39 4.44 -6.04
CA LYS A 27 -0.25 5.39 -7.15
C LYS A 27 1.19 5.35 -7.67
N ASN A 28 1.35 5.11 -8.96
CA ASN A 28 2.63 5.33 -9.65
C ASN A 28 2.80 6.84 -9.90
N ILE A 29 3.84 7.44 -9.34
CA ILE A 29 4.05 8.90 -9.46
C ILE A 29 4.52 9.30 -10.87
N LEU A 30 5.14 8.38 -11.61
CA LEU A 30 5.66 8.64 -12.96
C LEU A 30 4.55 8.52 -14.01
N THR A 31 3.74 7.46 -13.95
CA THR A 31 2.68 7.19 -14.93
C THR A 31 1.32 7.74 -14.51
N GLN A 32 1.18 8.19 -13.25
CA GLN A 32 -0.09 8.58 -12.62
C GLN A 32 -1.13 7.45 -12.52
N GLU A 33 -0.76 6.21 -12.87
CA GLU A 33 -1.62 5.05 -12.73
C GLU A 33 -1.95 4.77 -11.26
N GLN A 34 -3.19 4.34 -11.03
CA GLN A 34 -3.76 4.12 -9.71
C GLN A 34 -4.41 2.74 -9.65
N ILE A 35 -4.09 2.00 -8.60
CA ILE A 35 -4.69 0.69 -8.33
C ILE A 35 -5.14 0.69 -6.88
N GLU A 36 -6.40 0.34 -6.66
CA GLU A 36 -6.98 0.18 -5.35
C GLU A 36 -7.01 -1.28 -4.93
N TYR A 37 -6.76 -1.51 -3.65
CA TYR A 37 -6.80 -2.81 -3.01
C TYR A 37 -7.67 -2.72 -1.75
N ARG A 38 -8.31 -3.82 -1.36
CA ARG A 38 -9.00 -3.95 -0.08
C ARG A 38 -8.46 -5.16 0.65
N LEU A 39 -7.97 -4.93 1.86
CA LEU A 39 -7.45 -6.00 2.71
C LEU A 39 -8.48 -6.46 3.73
N LYS A 40 -8.33 -7.72 4.18
CA LYS A 40 -9.01 -8.20 5.37
C LYS A 40 -8.47 -7.47 6.61
N PRO A 41 -9.23 -7.38 7.71
CA PRO A 41 -8.82 -6.62 8.90
C PRO A 41 -7.42 -6.97 9.43
N MET A 42 -7.09 -8.26 9.56
CA MET A 42 -5.78 -8.69 10.08
C MET A 42 -4.63 -8.36 9.12
N ASP A 43 -4.83 -8.57 7.82
CA ASP A 43 -3.83 -8.26 6.80
C ASP A 43 -3.60 -6.75 6.71
N PHE A 44 -4.66 -5.95 6.89
CA PHE A 44 -4.57 -4.49 6.91
C PHE A 44 -3.73 -3.96 8.08
N ILE A 45 -3.95 -4.48 9.29
CA ILE A 45 -3.16 -4.09 10.47
C ILE A 45 -1.70 -4.50 10.28
N THR A 46 -1.44 -5.72 9.79
CA THR A 46 -0.08 -6.20 9.52
C THR A 46 0.62 -5.34 8.47
N PHE A 47 -0.09 -5.00 7.39
CA PHE A 47 0.41 -4.11 6.35
C PHE A 47 0.82 -2.74 6.91
N LEU A 48 0.00 -2.12 7.76
CA LEU A 48 0.34 -0.82 8.37
C LEU A 48 1.58 -0.91 9.28
N ASN A 49 1.71 -1.99 10.06
CA ASN A 49 2.90 -2.22 10.88
C ASN A 49 4.17 -2.38 10.02
N GLU A 50 4.08 -3.10 8.89
CA GLU A 50 5.19 -3.23 7.96
C GLU A 50 5.60 -1.89 7.32
N ILE A 51 4.62 -1.05 6.97
CA ILE A 51 4.85 0.31 6.47
C ILE A 51 5.54 1.18 7.53
N ASP A 52 5.07 1.13 8.77
CA ASP A 52 5.68 1.88 9.87
C ASP A 52 7.13 1.44 10.12
N LEU A 53 7.38 0.13 10.12
CA LEU A 53 8.74 -0.41 10.20
C LEU A 53 9.63 0.08 9.05
N TYR A 54 9.12 0.09 7.82
CA TYR A 54 9.84 0.61 6.66
C TYR A 54 10.18 2.10 6.81
N ASN A 55 9.21 2.94 7.18
CA ASN A 55 9.39 4.37 7.35
C ASN A 55 10.45 4.71 8.41
N ASN A 56 10.57 3.89 9.45
CA ASN A 56 11.55 4.10 10.51
C ASN A 56 12.94 3.52 10.20
N SER A 57 13.04 2.46 9.39
CA SER A 57 14.29 1.72 9.19
C SER A 57 14.92 1.86 7.80
N HIS A 58 14.17 2.40 6.82
CA HIS A 58 14.61 2.58 5.42
C HIS A 58 15.31 1.33 4.85
N GLN A 59 14.73 0.16 5.12
CA GLN A 59 15.22 -1.13 4.61
C GLN A 59 15.32 -1.16 3.08
N ASN A 60 15.96 -2.20 2.55
CA ASN A 60 16.09 -2.42 1.10
C ASN A 60 14.73 -2.28 0.41
N THR A 61 14.56 -1.15 -0.28
CA THR A 61 13.25 -0.67 -0.73
C THR A 61 12.67 -1.56 -1.83
N ALA A 62 13.52 -2.12 -2.70
CA ALA A 62 13.06 -3.02 -3.75
C ALA A 62 12.50 -4.32 -3.17
N LYS A 63 13.24 -4.92 -2.22
CA LYS A 63 12.80 -6.15 -1.55
C LYS A 63 11.52 -5.93 -0.73
N PHE A 64 11.40 -4.77 -0.10
CA PHE A 64 10.21 -4.40 0.66
C PHE A 64 8.99 -4.28 -0.26
N MET A 65 9.12 -3.55 -1.39
CA MET A 65 8.03 -3.40 -2.34
C MET A 65 7.57 -4.73 -2.93
N GLU A 66 8.51 -5.61 -3.28
CA GLU A 66 8.20 -6.97 -3.76
C GLU A 66 7.41 -7.78 -2.72
N ALA A 67 7.79 -7.69 -1.45
CA ALA A 67 7.07 -8.34 -0.36
C ALA A 67 5.64 -7.78 -0.22
N LEU A 68 5.47 -6.47 -0.26
CA LEU A 68 4.14 -5.84 -0.20
C LEU A 68 3.25 -6.29 -1.36
N GLU A 69 3.77 -6.35 -2.58
CA GLU A 69 3.02 -6.79 -3.77
C GLU A 69 2.61 -8.25 -3.68
N LYS A 70 3.51 -9.10 -3.22
CA LYS A 70 3.24 -10.53 -3.06
C LYS A 70 2.16 -10.79 -2.01
N HIS A 71 2.26 -10.15 -0.85
CA HIS A 71 1.41 -10.46 0.30
C HIS A 71 0.12 -9.65 0.35
N TYR A 72 0.14 -8.39 -0.05
CA TYR A 72 -0.97 -7.46 0.16
C TYR A 72 -1.51 -6.88 -1.14
N LEU A 73 -0.64 -6.34 -2.01
CA LEU A 73 -1.03 -5.59 -3.21
C LEU A 73 -1.13 -6.49 -4.46
N ASN A 74 -1.65 -7.71 -4.29
CA ASN A 74 -1.83 -8.70 -5.36
C ASN A 74 -3.23 -8.65 -5.99
N ILE A 75 -3.40 -9.41 -7.07
CA ILE A 75 -4.66 -9.45 -7.83
C ILE A 75 -5.86 -9.93 -7.01
N GLY A 76 -5.65 -10.78 -5.99
CA GLY A 76 -6.72 -11.28 -5.13
C GLY A 76 -7.33 -10.22 -4.21
N ASN A 77 -6.55 -9.18 -3.90
CA ASN A 77 -6.99 -8.06 -3.08
C ASN A 77 -7.35 -6.81 -3.91
N ARG A 78 -7.16 -6.84 -5.23
CA ARG A 78 -7.41 -5.71 -6.12
C ARG A 78 -8.91 -5.44 -6.22
N ILE A 79 -9.29 -4.18 -6.05
CA ILE A 79 -10.63 -3.71 -6.37
C ILE A 79 -10.69 -3.44 -7.87
N VAL A 80 -11.48 -4.22 -8.60
CA VAL A 80 -11.78 -3.95 -10.00
C VAL A 80 -12.95 -2.97 -10.02
N ARG A 81 -12.68 -1.75 -10.50
CA ARG A 81 -13.71 -0.75 -10.80
C ARG A 81 -13.97 -0.72 -12.30
#